data_AF-A0A1P8PZJ4-F1
#
_entry.id   AF-A0A1P8PZJ4-F1
#
_cell.length_a   1.000
_cell.length_b   1.000
_cell.length_c   1.000
_cell.angle_alpha   90.00
_cell.angle_beta   90.00
_cell.angle_gamma   90.00
#
_symmetry.space_group_name_H-M   'P 1'
#
loop_
_entity.id
_entity.type
_entity.pdbx_description
1 polymer ?
#
loop_
_entity_poly.entity_id
_entity_poly.type
_entity_poly.pdbx_seq_one_letter_code
_entity_poly.pdbx_strand_id
1 'polypeptide(L)'
;MYFSPGFLQNSLYIVAILLIITTTLVFIYKVKHGIGPFDRLFALSVIMLINILYSILQGFINLPYMLSTIITGGLSLIAFGYVVIILVDLYKQRSTKTK
;
A
#
# COMPACT_ATOMS: atom_id res chain seq x y z
N MET A 1 -21.58 -6.58 9.01
CA MET A 1 -21.79 -5.28 9.70
C MET A 1 -20.94 -4.25 8.99
N TYR A 2 -21.54 -3.19 8.45
CA TYR A 2 -20.77 -2.07 7.90
C TYR A 2 -20.25 -1.23 9.05
N PHE A 3 -18.95 -0.96 9.06
CA PHE A 3 -18.35 -0.03 9.99
C PHE A 3 -19.00 1.34 9.86
N SER A 4 -19.11 2.07 10.98
CA SER A 4 -19.58 3.46 10.97
C SER A 4 -18.73 4.29 9.98
N PRO A 5 -19.35 5.17 9.17
CA PRO A 5 -18.62 6.07 8.28
C PRO A 5 -17.53 6.87 9.02
N GLY A 6 -17.81 7.31 10.25
CA GLY A 6 -16.84 8.03 11.08
C GLY A 6 -15.66 7.17 11.52
N PHE A 7 -15.88 5.88 11.81
CA PHE A 7 -14.80 4.94 12.12
C PHE A 7 -13.89 4.72 10.91
N LEU A 8 -14.49 4.55 9.72
CA LEU A 8 -13.75 4.35 8.48
C LEU A 8 -12.85 5.55 8.16
N GLN A 9 -13.40 6.76 8.29
CA GLN A 9 -12.67 7.99 8.02
C GLN A 9 -11.53 8.21 9.03
N ASN A 10 -11.76 7.94 10.32
CA ASN A 10 -10.72 8.04 11.34
C ASN A 10 -9.58 7.03 11.11
N SER A 11 -9.91 5.79 10.73
CA SER A 11 -8.91 4.78 10.36
C SER A 11 -8.11 5.21 9.14
N LEU A 12 -8.75 5.79 8.13
CA LEU A 12 -8.09 6.32 6.93
C LEU A 12 -7.08 7.43 7.28
N TYR A 13 -7.42 8.34 8.20
CA TYR A 13 -6.49 9.37 8.66
C TYR A 13 -5.26 8.80 9.35
N ILE A 14 -5.45 7.82 10.26
CA ILE A 14 -4.33 7.18 10.96
C ILE A 14 -3.41 6.48 9.95
N VAL A 15 -3.98 5.73 9.01
CA VAL A 15 -3.22 5.04 7.96
C VAL A 15 -2.47 6.04 7.08
N ALA A 16 -3.10 7.16 6.71
CA ALA A 16 -2.46 8.21 5.93
C ALA A 16 -1.23 8.80 6.64
N ILE A 17 -1.35 9.13 7.92
CA ILE A 17 -0.24 9.68 8.73
C ILE A 17 0.92 8.67 8.79
N LEU A 18 0.61 7.40 9.07
CA LEU A 18 1.61 6.34 9.13
C LEU A 18 2.36 6.18 7.79
N LEU A 19 1.62 6.21 6.68
CA LEU A 19 2.17 6.10 5.33
C LEU A 19 3.07 7.28 4.97
N ILE A 20 2.68 8.51 5.33
CA ILE A 20 3.49 9.70 5.10
C ILE A 20 4.81 9.57 5.86
N ILE A 21 4.76 9.29 7.17
CA ILE A 21 5.97 9.15 8.01
C ILE A 21 6.90 8.08 7.44
N THR A 22 6.35 6.91 7.11
CA THR A 22 7.13 5.77 6.60
C THR A 22 7.75 6.09 5.24
N THR A 23 6.98 6.67 4.32
CA THR A 23 7.46 7.03 2.97
C THR A 23 8.55 8.09 3.05
N THR A 24 8.39 9.10 3.91
CA THR A 24 9.40 10.14 4.15
C THR A 24 10.69 9.57 4.76
N LEU A 25 10.59 8.71 5.77
CA LEU A 25 11.76 8.07 6.38
C LEU A 25 12.53 7.21 5.38
N VAL A 26 11.83 6.40 4.59
CA VAL A 26 12.44 5.56 3.55
C VAL A 26 13.10 6.42 2.47
N PHE A 27 12.46 7.52 2.06
CA PHE A 27 13.04 8.45 1.10
C PHE A 27 14.35 9.06 1.63
N ILE A 28 14.34 9.58 2.86
CA ILE A 28 15.54 10.13 3.51
C ILE A 28 16.64 9.08 3.62
N TYR A 29 16.28 7.86 4.03
CA TYR A 29 17.23 6.75 4.13
C TYR A 29 17.88 6.44 2.78
N LYS A 30 17.10 6.35 1.71
CA LYS A 30 17.59 6.06 0.35
C LYS A 30 18.52 7.14 -0.17
N VAL A 31 18.11 8.40 -0.03
CA VAL A 31 18.93 9.57 -0.41
C VAL A 31 20.27 9.55 0.34
N LYS A 32 20.24 9.26 1.66
CA LYS A 32 21.45 9.21 2.48
C LYS A 32 22.42 8.10 2.10
N HIS A 33 21.92 6.95 1.61
CA HIS A 33 22.75 5.80 1.24
C HIS A 33 23.04 5.73 -0.27
N GLY A 34 22.67 6.77 -1.04
CA GLY A 34 22.89 6.80 -2.50
C GLY A 34 22.08 5.74 -3.27
N ILE A 35 21.03 5.20 -2.66
CA ILE A 35 20.12 4.25 -3.31
C ILE A 35 19.13 5.08 -4.12
N GLY A 36 18.88 4.69 -5.38
CA GLY A 36 17.95 5.37 -6.26
C GLY A 36 16.61 5.67 -5.56
N PRO A 37 16.12 6.93 -5.59
CA PRO A 37 14.95 7.33 -4.81
C PRO A 37 13.65 6.69 -5.28
N PHE A 38 13.60 6.24 -6.53
CA PHE A 38 12.44 5.68 -7.20
C PHE A 38 12.64 4.21 -7.54
N ASP A 39 12.26 3.33 -6.61
CA ASP A 39 12.06 1.90 -6.91
C ASP A 39 10.57 1.57 -7.01
N ARG A 40 10.26 0.35 -7.45
CA ARG A 40 8.87 -0.13 -7.60
C ARG A 40 8.09 -0.05 -6.27
N LEU A 41 8.74 -0.36 -5.15
CA LEU A 41 8.11 -0.33 -3.83
C LEU A 41 7.77 1.09 -3.37
N PHE A 42 8.67 2.06 -3.62
CA PHE A 42 8.40 3.47 -3.37
C PHE A 42 7.28 3.98 -4.27
N ALA A 43 7.29 3.65 -5.56
CA ALA A 43 6.21 4.01 -6.47
C ALA A 43 4.84 3.45 -6.02
N LEU A 44 4.78 2.18 -5.59
CA LEU A 44 3.56 1.58 -5.04
C LEU A 44 3.08 2.29 -3.76
N SER A 45 4.01 2.65 -2.87
CA SER A 45 3.71 3.37 -1.64
C SER A 45 3.14 4.77 -1.94
N VAL A 46 3.70 5.47 -2.93
CA VAL A 46 3.21 6.77 -3.40
C VAL A 46 1.82 6.64 -4.03
N ILE A 47 1.59 5.65 -4.88
CA ILE A 47 0.26 5.38 -5.47
C ILE A 47 -0.77 5.11 -4.38
N MET A 48 -0.41 4.32 -3.37
CA MET A 48 -1.29 4.01 -2.24
C MET A 48 -1.60 5.26 -1.41
N LEU A 49 -0.60 6.12 -1.16
CA LEU A 49 -0.80 7.40 -0.49
C LEU A 49 -1.76 8.31 -1.27
N ILE A 50 -1.59 8.43 -2.59
CA ILE A 50 -2.50 9.21 -3.45
C ILE A 50 -3.92 8.65 -3.37
N ASN A 51 -4.10 7.33 -3.39
CA ASN A 51 -5.42 6.70 -3.28
C ASN A 51 -6.08 7.01 -1.92
N ILE A 52 -5.33 6.94 -0.83
CA ILE A 52 -5.84 7.26 0.51
C ILE A 52 -6.23 8.73 0.62
N LEU A 53 -5.39 9.64 0.09
CA LEU A 53 -5.71 11.06 0.02
C LEU A 53 -6.98 11.31 -0.82
N TYR A 54 -7.13 10.60 -1.94
CA TYR A 54 -8.32 10.66 -2.77
C TYR A 54 -9.57 10.18 -2.04
N SER A 55 -9.50 9.05 -1.31
CA SER A 55 -10.62 8.54 -0.51
C SER A 55 -10.99 9.49 0.63
N ILE A 56 -10.00 10.13 1.26
CA ILE A 56 -10.23 11.17 2.26
C ILE A 56 -10.96 12.36 1.63
N LEU A 57 -10.49 12.84 0.47
CA LEU A 57 -11.07 13.97 -0.25
C LEU A 57 -12.51 13.68 -0.72
N GLN A 58 -12.79 12.44 -1.08
CA GLN A 58 -14.13 11.96 -1.42
C GLN A 58 -15.12 12.09 -0.25
N GLY A 59 -14.65 12.06 0.99
CA GLY A 59 -15.47 12.34 2.17
C GLY A 59 -15.91 13.81 2.30
N PHE A 60 -15.26 14.73 1.58
CA PHE A 60 -15.57 16.16 1.59
C PHE A 60 -16.22 16.65 0.29
N ILE A 61 -15.91 16.03 -0.84
CA ILE A 61 -16.39 16.39 -2.18
C ILE A 61 -16.87 15.12 -2.88
N ASN A 62 -17.95 15.17 -3.66
CA ASN A 62 -18.42 14.02 -4.45
C ASN A 62 -17.49 13.72 -5.64
N LEU A 63 -16.34 13.12 -5.37
CA LEU A 63 -15.41 12.61 -6.38
C LEU A 63 -15.84 11.22 -6.90
N PRO A 64 -15.50 10.87 -8.17
CA PRO A 64 -15.91 9.60 -8.77
C PRO A 64 -15.25 8.38 -8.10
N TYR A 65 -16.07 7.56 -7.45
CA TYR A 65 -15.63 6.36 -6.70
C TYR A 65 -14.90 5.30 -7.54
N MET A 66 -15.17 5.26 -8.84
CA MET A 66 -14.61 4.26 -9.76
C MET A 66 -13.07 4.29 -9.77
N LEU A 67 -12.45 5.47 -9.67
CA LEU A 67 -10.99 5.62 -9.68
C LEU A 67 -10.34 4.96 -8.45
N SER A 68 -10.85 5.27 -7.26
CA SER A 68 -10.35 4.68 -6.00
C SER A 68 -10.57 3.17 -5.95
N THR A 69 -11.69 2.70 -6.49
CA THR A 69 -12.02 1.26 -6.56
C THR A 69 -11.03 0.51 -7.44
N ILE A 70 -10.73 1.03 -8.63
CA ILE A 70 -9.78 0.42 -9.58
C ILE A 70 -8.38 0.37 -8.96
N ILE A 71 -7.92 1.47 -8.36
CA ILE A 71 -6.59 1.52 -7.74
C ILE A 71 -6.50 0.56 -6.56
N THR A 72 -7.53 0.51 -5.71
CA THR A 72 -7.57 -0.41 -4.56
C THR A 72 -7.61 -1.87 -5.00
N GLY A 73 -8.41 -2.19 -6.03
CA GLY A 73 -8.47 -3.53 -6.63
C GLY A 73 -7.17 -3.94 -7.31
N GLY A 74 -6.50 -3.01 -8.00
CA GLY A 74 -5.20 -3.25 -8.62
C GLY A 74 -4.10 -3.51 -7.59
N LEU A 75 -4.04 -2.70 -6.53
CA LEU A 75 -3.09 -2.87 -5.43
C LEU A 75 -3.31 -4.18 -4.67
N SER A 76 -4.57 -4.58 -4.44
CA SER A 76 -4.87 -5.86 -3.79
C SER A 76 -4.47 -7.06 -4.64
N LEU A 77 -4.64 -7.00 -5.96
CA LEU A 77 -4.17 -8.03 -6.88
C LEU A 77 -2.64 -8.16 -6.85
N ILE A 78 -1.91 -7.04 -6.84
CA ILE A 78 -0.45 -7.03 -6.73
C ILE A 78 -0.01 -7.66 -5.41
N ALA A 79 -0.62 -7.25 -4.29
CA ALA A 79 -0.32 -7.82 -2.97
C ALA A 79 -0.59 -9.33 -2.93
N PHE A 80 -1.70 -9.78 -3.51
CA PHE A 80 -2.00 -11.20 -3.64
C PHE A 80 -0.94 -11.96 -4.44
N GLY A 81 -0.50 -11.40 -5.58
CA GLY A 81 0.59 -11.97 -6.38
C GLY A 81 1.88 -12.15 -5.57
N TYR A 82 2.25 -11.16 -4.75
CA TYR A 82 3.41 -11.26 -3.85
C TYR A 82 3.25 -12.38 -2.82
N VAL A 83 2.08 -12.52 -2.19
CA VAL A 83 1.82 -13.60 -1.22
C VAL A 83 1.97 -14.97 -1.87
N VAL A 84 1.44 -15.16 -3.08
CA VAL A 84 1.56 -16.43 -3.83
C VAL A 84 3.03 -16.75 -4.11
N ILE A 85 3.82 -15.78 -4.56
CA ILE A 85 5.26 -15.96 -4.82
C ILE A 85 5.98 -16.41 -3.53
N ILE A 86 5.71 -15.74 -2.42
CA ILE A 86 6.31 -16.07 -1.12
C ILE A 86 5.93 -17.49 -0.69
N LEU A 87 4.66 -17.88 -0.83
CA LEU A 87 4.19 -19.23 -0.49
C LEU A 87 4.87 -20.31 -1.34
N VAL A 88 5.01 -20.08 -2.64
CA VAL A 88 5.70 -21.00 -3.56
C VAL A 88 7.18 -21.13 -3.18
N ASP A 89 7.83 -20.03 -2.83
CA ASP A 89 9.24 -20.05 -2.43
C ASP A 89 9.43 -20.79 -1.10
N LEU A 90 8.57 -20.55 -0.11
CA LEU A 90 8.57 -21.29 1.16
C LEU A 90 8.31 -22.79 0.96
N TYR A 91 7.39 -23.15 0.06
CA TYR A 91 7.13 -24.55 -0.28
C TYR A 91 8.37 -25.23 -0.91
N LYS A 92 9.03 -24.55 -1.85
CA LYS A 92 10.28 -25.03 -2.47
C LYS A 92 11.37 -25.21 -1.42
N GLN A 93 11.59 -24.24 -0.54
CA GLN A 93 12.60 -24.32 0.52
C GLN A 93 12.37 -25.51 1.47
N ARG A 94 11.10 -25.82 1.80
CA ARG A 94 10.74 -26.98 2.63
C ARG A 94 11.06 -28.31 1.93
N SER A 95 10.84 -28.39 0.62
CA SER A 95 11.14 -29.59 -0.18
C SER A 95 12.65 -29.85 -0.28
N THR A 96 13.49 -28.81 -0.27
CA THR A 96 14.96 -28.95 -0.37
C THR A 96 15.61 -29.33 0.96
N LYS A 97 15.05 -28.88 2.11
CA LYS A 97 15.56 -29.22 3.46
C LYS A 97 15.29 -30.66 3.92
N THR A 98 14.49 -31.41 3.16
CA THR A 98 14.10 -32.80 3.50
C THR A 98 14.89 -33.84 2.69
N LYS A 99 15.92 -33.41 1.94
CA LYS A 99 16.97 -34.27 1.36
C LYS A 99 18.28 -34.00 2.07
#